data_AF-A0A9W9L760-F1
#
_entry.id   AF-A0A9W9L760-F1
#
_cell.length_a   1.000
_cell.length_b   1.000
_cell.length_c   1.000
_cell.angle_alpha   90.00
_cell.angle_beta   90.00
_cell.angle_gamma   90.00
#
_symmetry.space_group_name_H-M   'P 1'
#
loop_
_entity.id
_entity.type
_entity.pdbx_description
1 polymer ?
#
loop_
_entity_poly.entity_id
_entity_poly.type
_entity_poly.pdbx_seq_one_letter_code
_entity_poly.pdbx_strand_id
1 'polypeptide(L)'
;MSYRPGPVSTFKRHREAFISNLNAQAEALRNDPRCAEDVAANLRELVHDVYSIRSASMVMAAEARGNAFVQAKPYGFYGHNVPRMCNDLVACLLHWADILVNTDGRRTDGIVAGAIEGVVASLGL
;
A
#
# COMPACT_ATOMS: atom_id res chain seq x y z
N MET A 1 5.28 -22.95 21.42
CA MET A 1 4.02 -22.68 20.71
C MET A 1 4.16 -21.34 20.00
N SER A 2 4.23 -21.31 18.67
CA SER A 2 4.31 -20.05 17.92
C SER A 2 2.91 -19.42 17.91
N TYR A 3 2.75 -18.28 18.58
CA TYR A 3 1.48 -17.55 18.64
C TYR A 3 1.22 -16.95 17.26
N ARG A 4 0.38 -17.59 16.44
CA ARG A 4 -0.03 -17.02 15.16
C ARG A 4 -0.82 -15.74 15.46
N PRO A 5 -0.40 -14.57 14.95
CA PRO A 5 -1.15 -13.34 15.14
C PRO A 5 -2.55 -13.48 14.53
N GLY A 6 -3.57 -13.01 15.24
CA GLY A 6 -4.95 -13.08 14.78
C GLY A 6 -5.19 -12.28 13.49
N PRO A 7 -6.34 -12.47 12.82
CA PRO A 7 -6.63 -11.84 11.53
C PRO A 7 -6.50 -10.32 11.52
N VAL A 8 -6.94 -9.65 12.61
CA VAL A 8 -6.82 -8.19 12.77
C VAL A 8 -5.36 -7.75 12.84
N SER A 9 -4.55 -8.41 13.66
CA SER A 9 -3.12 -8.07 13.80
C SER A 9 -2.35 -8.33 12.50
N THR A 10 -2.70 -9.39 11.78
CA THR A 10 -2.12 -9.71 10.47
C THR A 10 -2.44 -8.61 9.45
N PHE A 11 -3.70 -8.18 9.34
CA PHE A 11 -4.07 -7.07 8.46
C PHE A 11 -3.34 -5.77 8.82
N LYS A 12 -3.33 -5.39 10.11
CA LYS A 12 -2.63 -4.17 10.58
C LYS A 12 -1.15 -4.19 10.21
N ARG A 13 -0.46 -5.31 10.46
CA ARG A 13 0.95 -5.48 10.13
C ARG A 13 1.23 -5.31 8.62
N HIS A 14 0.43 -5.93 7.76
CA HIS A 14 0.60 -5.78 6.31
C HIS A 14 0.36 -4.33 5.86
N ARG A 15 -0.68 -3.67 6.41
CA ARG A 15 -0.95 -2.25 6.12
C ARG A 15 0.20 -1.34 6.57
N GLU A 16 0.70 -1.53 7.79
CA GLU A 16 1.79 -0.73 8.35
C GLU A 16 3.10 -0.91 7.58
N ALA A 17 3.45 -2.16 7.24
CA ALA A 17 4.65 -2.45 6.43
C ALA A 17 4.56 -1.79 5.04
N PHE A 18 3.42 -1.93 4.36
CA PHE A 18 3.22 -1.29 3.06
C PHE A 18 3.32 0.23 3.14
N ILE A 19 2.66 0.87 4.11
CA ILE A 19 2.74 2.34 4.29
C ILE A 19 4.18 2.77 4.56
N SER A 20 4.91 2.04 5.41
CA SER A 20 6.32 2.34 5.70
C SER A 20 7.20 2.25 4.45
N ASN A 21 7.04 1.17 3.67
CA ASN A 21 7.83 0.99 2.45
C ASN A 21 7.50 2.05 1.39
N LEU A 22 6.21 2.41 1.29
CA LEU A 22 5.73 3.41 0.35
C LEU A 22 6.25 4.81 0.71
N ASN A 23 6.28 5.17 1.99
CA ASN A 23 6.92 6.40 2.48
C ASN A 23 8.41 6.45 2.15
N ALA A 24 9.13 5.34 2.34
CA ALA A 24 10.56 5.27 2.01
C ALA A 24 10.82 5.56 0.53
N GLN A 25 9.91 5.15 -0.38
CA GLN A 25 10.02 5.47 -1.80
C GLN A 25 9.83 6.97 -2.08
N ALA A 26 8.83 7.60 -1.45
CA ALA A 26 8.63 9.04 -1.59
C ALA A 26 9.81 9.85 -1.06
N GLU A 27 10.36 9.45 0.09
CA GLU A 27 11.53 10.07 0.68
C GLU A 27 12.77 9.90 -0.21
N ALA A 28 12.98 8.71 -0.78
CA ALA A 28 14.08 8.45 -1.71
C ALA A 28 14.01 9.37 -2.93
N LEU A 29 12.84 9.48 -3.58
CA LEU A 29 12.64 10.36 -4.75
C LEU A 29 12.89 11.83 -4.43
N ARG A 30 12.62 12.28 -3.20
CA ARG A 30 12.91 13.66 -2.78
C ARG A 30 14.38 13.94 -2.53
N ASN A 31 15.10 12.93 -2.06
CA ASN A 31 16.47 13.10 -1.57
C ASN A 31 17.53 12.75 -2.62
N ASP A 32 17.27 11.81 -3.53
CA ASP A 32 18.21 11.44 -4.60
C ASP A 32 17.52 11.34 -5.97
N PRO A 33 17.75 12.31 -6.88
CA PRO A 33 17.27 12.26 -8.27
C PRO A 33 17.75 11.07 -9.11
N ARG A 34 18.69 10.25 -8.62
CA ARG A 34 19.23 9.09 -9.35
C ARG A 34 18.58 7.77 -8.93
N CYS A 35 17.71 7.77 -7.92
CA CYS A 35 17.09 6.55 -7.41
C CYS A 35 15.81 6.15 -8.17
N ALA A 36 15.42 6.87 -9.22
CA ALA A 36 14.15 6.66 -9.92
C ALA A 36 13.97 5.21 -10.44
N GLU A 37 15.02 4.60 -10.99
CA GLU A 37 14.99 3.21 -11.46
C GLU A 37 14.82 2.21 -10.31
N ASP A 38 15.56 2.40 -9.20
CA ASP A 38 15.44 1.57 -8.00
C ASP A 38 14.07 1.70 -7.37
N VAL A 39 13.55 2.92 -7.26
CA VAL A 39 12.20 3.19 -6.75
C VAL A 39 11.17 2.55 -7.66
N ALA A 40 11.32 2.62 -8.98
CA ALA A 40 10.42 1.96 -9.91
C ALA A 40 10.43 0.43 -9.74
N ALA A 41 11.59 -0.19 -9.51
CA ALA A 41 11.67 -1.62 -9.18
C ALA A 41 10.93 -1.92 -7.87
N ASN A 42 11.20 -1.16 -6.81
CA ASN A 42 10.55 -1.32 -5.51
C ASN A 42 9.03 -1.15 -5.58
N LEU A 43 8.53 -0.17 -6.34
CA LEU A 43 7.09 0.04 -6.53
C LEU A 43 6.42 -1.16 -7.20
N ARG A 44 7.10 -1.85 -8.13
CA ARG A 44 6.60 -3.10 -8.71
C ARG A 44 6.59 -4.23 -7.69
N GLU A 45 7.60 -4.32 -6.82
CA GLU A 45 7.62 -5.33 -5.75
C GLU A 45 6.50 -5.11 -4.72
N LEU A 46 6.19 -3.86 -4.40
CA LEU A 46 5.11 -3.49 -3.47
C LEU A 46 3.72 -3.95 -3.91
N VAL A 47 3.53 -4.34 -5.17
CA VAL A 47 2.30 -5.00 -5.65
C VAL A 47 2.01 -6.27 -4.84
N HIS A 48 3.05 -7.03 -4.44
CA HIS A 48 2.88 -8.22 -3.60
C HIS A 48 2.39 -7.88 -2.19
N ASP A 49 2.84 -6.76 -1.63
CA ASP A 49 2.37 -6.27 -0.32
C ASP A 49 0.90 -5.87 -0.39
N VAL A 50 0.47 -5.22 -1.48
CA VAL A 50 -0.94 -4.87 -1.70
C VAL A 50 -1.81 -6.11 -1.81
N TYR A 51 -1.37 -7.17 -2.49
CA TYR A 51 -2.10 -8.44 -2.50
C TYR A 51 -2.17 -9.10 -1.11
N SER A 52 -1.11 -8.98 -0.31
CA SER A 52 -1.11 -9.46 1.07
C SER A 52 -2.14 -8.71 1.94
N ILE A 53 -2.24 -7.38 1.78
CA ILE A 53 -3.27 -6.55 2.44
C ILE A 53 -4.67 -6.99 1.99
N ARG A 54 -4.88 -7.15 0.68
CA ARG A 54 -6.16 -7.60 0.13
C ARG A 54 -6.58 -8.94 0.74
N SER A 55 -5.71 -9.93 0.71
CA SER A 55 -5.98 -11.25 1.29
C SER A 55 -6.27 -11.15 2.79
N ALA A 56 -5.42 -10.46 3.56
CA ALA A 56 -5.61 -10.29 5.00
C ALA A 56 -6.91 -9.56 5.35
N SER A 57 -7.35 -8.60 4.53
CA SER A 57 -8.61 -7.88 4.73
C SER A 57 -9.82 -8.79 4.58
N MET A 58 -9.81 -9.67 3.58
CA MET A 58 -10.88 -10.64 3.33
C MET A 58 -10.94 -11.70 4.43
N VAL A 59 -9.77 -12.23 4.83
CA VAL A 59 -9.66 -13.17 5.97
C VAL A 59 -10.17 -12.53 7.25
N MET A 60 -9.77 -11.29 7.55
CA MET A 60 -10.25 -10.55 8.72
C MET A 60 -11.76 -10.33 8.68
N ALA A 61 -12.34 -10.02 7.52
CA ALA A 61 -13.79 -9.85 7.37
C ALA A 61 -14.56 -11.16 7.64
N ALA A 62 -13.99 -12.31 7.26
CA ALA A 62 -14.60 -13.62 7.46
C ALA A 62 -14.43 -14.12 8.91
N GLU A 63 -13.21 -14.07 9.43
CA GLU A 63 -12.83 -14.76 10.67
C GLU A 63 -12.94 -13.87 11.92
N ALA A 64 -12.98 -12.54 11.76
CA ALA A 64 -13.02 -11.59 12.87
C ALA A 64 -14.26 -10.67 12.82
N ARG A 65 -15.38 -11.14 12.28
CA ARG A 65 -16.63 -10.35 12.14
C ARG A 65 -17.17 -9.77 13.44
N GLY A 66 -16.94 -10.43 14.57
CA GLY A 66 -17.33 -9.96 15.92
C GLY A 66 -16.34 -9.00 16.57
N ASN A 67 -15.19 -8.72 15.95
CA ASN A 67 -14.16 -7.85 16.52
C ASN A 67 -14.56 -6.38 16.40
N ALA A 68 -14.39 -5.60 17.48
CA ALA A 68 -14.73 -4.18 17.52
C ALA A 68 -14.04 -3.35 16.41
N PHE A 69 -12.79 -3.68 16.04
CA PHE A 69 -12.09 -3.02 14.93
C PHE A 69 -12.80 -3.23 13.59
N VAL A 70 -13.33 -4.44 13.36
CA VAL A 70 -14.07 -4.78 12.13
C VAL A 70 -15.46 -4.13 12.16
N GLN A 71 -16.14 -4.16 13.31
CA GLN A 71 -17.47 -3.57 13.48
C GLN A 71 -17.49 -2.04 13.46
N ALA A 72 -16.34 -1.38 13.70
CA ALA A 72 -16.22 0.07 13.60
C ALA A 72 -16.35 0.60 12.16
N LYS A 73 -16.34 -0.29 11.14
CA LYS A 73 -16.55 0.06 9.73
C LYS A 73 -17.86 -0.54 9.21
N PRO A 74 -18.46 0.05 8.15
CA PRO A 74 -19.67 -0.49 7.53
C PRO A 74 -19.49 -1.94 7.05
N TYR A 75 -20.59 -2.68 7.01
CA TYR A 75 -20.59 -4.02 6.43
C TYR A 75 -20.03 -4.02 5.00
N GLY A 76 -19.20 -5.01 4.68
CA GLY A 76 -18.53 -5.11 3.38
C GLY A 76 -17.28 -4.23 3.24
N PHE A 77 -16.96 -3.35 4.19
CA PHE A 77 -15.76 -2.49 4.09
C PHE A 77 -14.48 -3.31 3.87
N TYR A 78 -14.17 -4.25 4.78
CA TYR A 78 -12.96 -5.07 4.67
C TYR A 78 -13.07 -6.22 3.66
N GLY A 79 -14.29 -6.67 3.35
CA GLY A 79 -14.51 -7.78 2.39
C GLY A 79 -14.65 -7.34 0.92
N HIS A 80 -14.94 -6.06 0.67
CA HIS A 80 -15.21 -5.54 -0.67
C HIS A 80 -14.49 -4.22 -0.96
N ASN A 81 -14.65 -3.20 -0.10
CA ASN A 81 -14.09 -1.87 -0.37
C ASN A 81 -12.56 -1.89 -0.31
N VAL A 82 -11.96 -2.51 0.71
CA VAL A 82 -10.51 -2.64 0.82
C VAL A 82 -9.92 -3.42 -0.37
N PRO A 83 -10.45 -4.60 -0.77
CA PRO A 83 -10.03 -5.26 -2.00
C PRO A 83 -10.12 -4.41 -3.27
N ARG A 84 -11.15 -3.58 -3.41
CA ARG A 84 -11.28 -2.64 -4.53
C ARG A 84 -10.17 -1.58 -4.49
N MET A 85 -9.96 -0.94 -3.34
CA MET A 85 -8.88 0.02 -3.14
C MET A 85 -7.51 -0.60 -3.41
N CYS A 86 -7.29 -1.86 -3.05
CA CYS A 86 -6.07 -2.58 -3.38
C CYS A 86 -5.85 -2.71 -4.89
N ASN A 87 -6.89 -2.93 -5.69
CA ASN A 87 -6.73 -2.97 -7.16
C ASN A 87 -6.34 -1.59 -7.70
N ASP A 88 -6.93 -0.53 -7.17
CA ASP A 88 -6.59 0.85 -7.55
C ASP A 88 -5.14 1.17 -7.16
N LEU A 89 -4.69 0.73 -5.99
CA LEU A 89 -3.29 0.87 -5.54
C LEU A 89 -2.32 0.12 -6.45
N VAL A 90 -2.64 -1.11 -6.89
CA VAL A 90 -1.80 -1.85 -7.85
C VAL A 90 -1.66 -1.05 -9.15
N ALA A 91 -2.76 -0.50 -9.67
CA ALA A 91 -2.72 0.33 -10.87
C ALA A 91 -1.85 1.58 -10.67
N CYS A 92 -1.98 2.27 -9.53
CA CYS A 92 -1.13 3.42 -9.19
C CYS A 92 0.36 3.05 -9.12
N LEU A 93 0.72 1.97 -8.40
CA LEU A 93 2.11 1.53 -8.27
C LEU A 93 2.76 1.22 -9.62
N LEU A 94 2.05 0.48 -10.47
CA LEU A 94 2.53 0.13 -11.81
C LEU A 94 2.64 1.37 -12.69
N HIS A 95 1.68 2.28 -12.63
CA HIS A 95 1.72 3.53 -13.38
C HIS A 95 2.88 4.42 -12.95
N TRP A 96 3.10 4.58 -11.63
CA TRP A 96 4.22 5.36 -11.11
C TRP A 96 5.57 4.76 -11.47
N ALA A 97 5.72 3.44 -11.37
CA ALA A 97 6.93 2.74 -11.80
C ALA A 97 7.21 2.91 -13.30
N ASP A 98 6.16 2.96 -14.13
CA ASP A 98 6.28 3.17 -15.56
C ASP A 98 6.78 4.59 -15.88
N ILE A 99 6.17 5.62 -15.29
CA ILE A 99 6.56 7.01 -15.55
C ILE A 99 7.94 7.35 -14.96
N LEU A 100 8.36 6.75 -13.85
CA LEU A 100 9.72 6.95 -13.32
C LEU A 100 10.81 6.45 -14.30
N VAL A 101 10.50 5.43 -15.11
CA VAL A 101 11.46 4.86 -16.07
C VAL A 101 11.33 5.51 -17.45
N ASN A 102 10.12 5.87 -17.86
CA ASN A 102 9.84 6.26 -19.25
C ASN A 102 9.70 7.76 -19.49
N THR A 103 9.82 8.61 -18.45
CA THR A 103 9.66 10.07 -18.60
C THR A 103 10.86 10.86 -18.08
N ASP A 104 11.12 12.01 -18.72
CA ASP A 104 12.30 12.84 -18.46
C ASP A 104 12.32 13.46 -17.05
N GLY A 105 13.06 12.82 -16.14
CA GLY A 105 13.80 13.46 -15.05
C GLY A 105 13.01 14.02 -13.87
N ARG A 106 13.69 14.89 -13.10
CA ARG A 106 13.34 15.37 -11.74
C ARG A 106 11.92 15.89 -11.53
N ARG A 107 11.25 16.36 -12.59
CA ARG A 107 9.86 16.84 -12.48
C ARG A 107 8.90 15.67 -12.24
N THR A 108 9.14 14.54 -12.90
CA THR A 108 8.33 13.33 -12.77
C THR A 108 8.51 12.72 -11.39
N ASP A 109 9.74 12.67 -10.88
CA ASP A 109 10.05 12.19 -9.53
C ASP A 109 9.28 12.94 -8.45
N GLY A 110 9.23 14.28 -8.55
CA GLY A 110 8.48 15.12 -7.62
C GLY A 110 6.97 14.91 -7.68
N ILE A 111 6.41 14.66 -8.87
CA ILE A 111 4.98 14.34 -9.05
C ILE A 111 4.67 12.98 -8.43
N VAL A 112 5.51 11.97 -8.68
CA VAL A 112 5.34 10.62 -8.12
C VAL A 112 5.47 10.65 -6.61
N ALA A 113 6.47 11.32 -6.05
CA ALA A 113 6.63 11.47 -4.61
C ALA A 113 5.40 12.14 -3.96
N GLY A 114 4.89 13.22 -4.57
CA GLY A 114 3.67 13.88 -4.08
C GLY A 114 2.42 13.00 -4.16
N ALA A 115 2.28 12.21 -5.23
CA ALA A 115 1.18 11.27 -5.39
C ALA A 115 1.23 10.14 -4.34
N ILE A 116 2.44 9.61 -4.09
CA ILE A 116 2.68 8.61 -3.06
C ILE A 116 2.27 9.14 -1.68
N GLU A 117 2.72 10.34 -1.31
CA GLU A 117 2.39 10.96 -0.02
C GLU A 117 0.88 11.19 0.14
N GLY A 118 0.19 11.61 -0.93
CA GLY A 118 -1.25 11.76 -0.92
C GLY A 118 -1.96 10.43 -0.64
N VAL A 119 -1.49 9.34 -1.24
CA VAL A 119 -2.02 7.99 -0.96
C VAL A 119 -1.73 7.57 0.47
N VAL A 120 -0.50 7.75 0.97
CA VAL A 120 -0.16 7.43 2.36
C VAL A 120 -1.06 8.18 3.35
N ALA A 121 -1.27 9.48 3.14
CA ALA A 121 -2.15 10.29 3.98
C ALA A 121 -3.59 9.75 3.99
N SER A 122 -4.09 9.29 2.84
CA SER A 122 -5.42 8.70 2.73
C SER A 122 -5.53 7.32 3.38
N LEU A 123 -4.44 6.55 3.39
CA LEU A 123 -4.37 5.22 3.98
C LEU A 123 -4.15 5.23 5.49
N GLY A 124 -3.64 6.34 6.06
CA GLY A 124 -3.35 6.52 7.48
C GLY A 124 -4.57 6.78 8.39
N LEU A 125 -5.72 7.17 7.80
CA LEU A 125 -7.01 7.35 8.47
C LEU A 125 -7.83 6.05 8.60
#